data_AF-A0A7Y0BIZ0-F1
#
_entry.id   AF-A0A7Y0BIZ0-F1
#
_cell.length_a   1.000
_cell.length_b   1.000
_cell.length_c   1.000
_cell.angle_alpha   90.00
_cell.angle_beta   90.00
_cell.angle_gamma   90.00
#
_symmetry.space_group_name_H-M   'P 1'
#
loop_
_entity.id
_entity.type
_entity.pdbx_description
1 polymer ?
#
loop_
_entity_poly.entity_id
_entity_poly.type
_entity_poly.pdbx_seq_one_letter_code
_entity_poly.pdbx_strand_id
1 'polypeptide(L)'
;MERMQTPSRFPASARCWLVHALLAIFAVAGCASAPSVQTKAPAPSTVGASPTPAVSDEVEHSQKFARWVTEFSTIARAAGIDEATLKIAFDNVRLVPRVIESNRARPEFTRTVWDYLDGALSTQRIDRGQDKLLQLRPEVDTIAARYGVPTEVLVAIWGME
;
A
#
# COMPACT_ATOMS: atom_id res chain seq x y z
N MET A 1 43.25 -7.28 36.62
CA MET A 1 43.03 -8.41 37.55
C MET A 1 42.13 -7.89 38.66
N GLU A 2 40.82 -8.10 38.56
CA GLU A 2 39.94 -8.33 39.71
C GLU A 2 38.58 -8.77 39.16
N ARG A 3 38.22 -10.01 39.47
CA ARG A 3 36.97 -10.65 39.05
C ARG A 3 35.87 -10.19 40.01
N MET A 4 34.89 -9.46 39.52
CA MET A 4 33.63 -9.31 40.24
C MET A 4 32.74 -10.50 39.95
N GLN A 5 32.61 -11.34 40.97
CA GLN A 5 31.73 -12.50 41.05
C GLN A 5 30.27 -12.05 41.20
N THR A 6 29.37 -12.75 40.52
CA THR A 6 27.91 -12.68 40.73
C THR A 6 27.51 -13.32 42.06
N PRO A 7 26.36 -12.91 42.62
CA PRO A 7 25.50 -13.89 43.24
C PRO A 7 24.08 -13.85 42.65
N SER A 8 23.74 -14.96 42.00
CA SER A 8 22.39 -15.42 41.70
C SER A 8 21.60 -15.66 42.98
N ARG A 9 20.44 -15.00 43.17
CA ARG A 9 19.39 -15.43 44.12
C ARG A 9 18.00 -15.07 43.58
N PHE A 10 17.50 -15.87 42.63
CA PHE A 10 16.07 -15.89 42.35
C PHE A 10 15.36 -16.75 43.43
N PRO A 11 14.26 -16.28 44.02
CA PRO A 11 13.55 -17.00 45.08
C PRO A 11 12.86 -18.26 44.54
N ALA A 12 12.93 -19.33 45.33
CA ALA A 12 12.44 -20.68 45.03
C ALA A 12 10.90 -20.82 44.93
N SER A 13 10.13 -19.74 45.04
CA SER A 13 8.67 -19.74 45.05
C SER A 13 8.00 -19.72 43.66
N ALA A 14 8.74 -19.38 42.60
CA ALA A 14 8.20 -19.34 41.23
C ALA A 14 8.20 -20.71 40.52
N ARG A 15 8.75 -21.76 41.15
CA ARG A 15 8.80 -23.13 40.61
C ARG A 15 7.58 -24.00 40.97
N CYS A 16 6.69 -23.53 41.83
CA CYS A 16 5.50 -24.30 42.26
C CYS A 16 4.24 -24.04 41.40
N TRP A 17 4.23 -22.95 40.62
CA TRP A 17 3.09 -22.61 39.73
C TRP A 17 3.16 -23.25 38.35
N LEU A 18 4.21 -24.01 38.04
CA LEU A 18 4.41 -24.66 36.74
C LEU A 18 3.95 -26.13 36.68
N VAL A 19 3.40 -26.69 37.77
CA VAL A 19 2.97 -28.10 37.82
C VAL A 19 1.43 -28.26 37.94
N HIS A 20 0.69 -27.23 38.34
CA HIS A 20 -0.76 -27.34 38.58
C HIS A 20 -1.66 -26.80 37.46
N ALA A 21 -1.09 -26.29 36.36
CA ALA A 21 -1.85 -25.88 35.17
C ALA A 21 -1.85 -26.93 34.03
N LEU A 22 -1.35 -28.14 34.29
CA LEU A 22 -1.20 -29.21 33.29
C LEU A 22 -2.12 -30.43 33.51
N LEU A 23 -3.07 -30.37 34.46
CA LEU A 23 -3.98 -31.50 34.70
C LEU A 23 -5.41 -31.05 35.04
N ALA A 24 -6.03 -30.29 34.13
CA ALA A 24 -7.47 -30.04 34.11
C ALA A 24 -8.06 -30.51 32.76
N ILE A 25 -8.16 -31.84 32.64
CA ILE A 25 -9.33 -32.61 32.15
C ILE A 25 -10.13 -31.89 31.04
N PHE A 26 -9.90 -32.18 29.76
CA PHE A 26 -10.49 -33.32 29.02
C PHE A 26 -12.00 -33.52 29.29
N ALA A 27 -12.85 -32.64 28.73
CA ALA A 27 -14.27 -32.97 28.45
C ALA A 27 -14.96 -31.91 27.56
N VAL A 28 -14.59 -31.78 26.29
CA VAL A 28 -15.54 -31.40 25.22
C VAL A 28 -15.15 -32.15 23.95
N ALA A 29 -15.71 -33.35 23.80
CA ALA A 29 -15.84 -34.00 22.50
C ALA A 29 -17.24 -33.63 21.95
N GLY A 30 -17.28 -32.85 20.87
CA GLY A 30 -18.54 -32.40 20.28
C GLY A 30 -18.36 -31.91 18.84
N CYS A 31 -18.51 -32.85 17.90
CA CYS A 31 -18.83 -32.66 16.48
C CYS A 31 -17.91 -31.77 15.62
N ALA A 32 -16.79 -32.33 15.16
CA ALA A 32 -16.17 -31.91 13.91
C ALA A 32 -16.85 -32.63 12.74
N SER A 33 -17.76 -31.94 12.04
CA SER A 33 -18.24 -32.37 10.73
C SER A 33 -17.11 -32.18 9.71
N ALA A 34 -16.64 -33.27 9.12
CA ALA A 34 -15.70 -33.19 8.00
C ALA A 34 -16.43 -32.62 6.77
N PRO A 35 -15.89 -31.61 6.08
CA PRO A 35 -16.43 -31.20 4.78
C PRO A 35 -16.05 -32.28 3.75
N SER A 36 -17.07 -32.88 3.14
CA SER A 36 -16.91 -33.74 1.97
C SER A 36 -16.52 -32.86 0.78
N VAL A 37 -15.26 -32.94 0.36
CA VAL A 37 -14.81 -32.38 -0.93
C VAL A 37 -15.43 -33.24 -2.03
N GLN A 38 -16.54 -32.78 -2.60
CA GLN A 38 -17.05 -33.29 -3.87
C GLN A 38 -16.17 -32.74 -5.00
N THR A 39 -15.21 -33.55 -5.44
CA THR A 39 -14.47 -33.33 -6.67
C THR A 39 -15.40 -33.58 -7.84
N LYS A 40 -16.16 -32.56 -8.27
CA LYS A 40 -16.86 -32.59 -9.54
C LYS A 40 -15.83 -32.42 -10.66
N ALA A 41 -15.64 -33.46 -11.45
CA ALA A 41 -14.80 -33.42 -12.65
C ALA A 41 -15.26 -32.29 -13.59
N PRO A 42 -14.35 -31.51 -14.21
CA PRO A 42 -14.74 -30.48 -15.15
C PRO A 42 -15.22 -31.14 -16.45
N ALA A 43 -16.42 -30.78 -16.89
CA ALA A 43 -16.87 -31.03 -18.26
C ALA A 43 -16.01 -30.24 -19.25
N PRO A 44 -15.73 -30.76 -20.46
CA PRO A 44 -14.96 -30.05 -21.46
C PRO A 44 -15.73 -28.81 -21.91
N SER A 45 -15.19 -27.63 -21.56
CA SER A 45 -15.70 -26.36 -22.07
C SER A 45 -15.37 -26.28 -23.56
N THR A 46 -16.42 -26.21 -24.37
CA THR A 46 -16.35 -25.98 -25.80
C THR A 46 -15.63 -24.64 -26.03
N VAL A 47 -14.49 -24.68 -26.71
CA VAL A 47 -13.74 -23.50 -27.14
C VAL A 47 -14.56 -22.80 -28.23
N GLY A 48 -15.45 -21.90 -27.83
CA GLY A 48 -16.05 -20.91 -28.71
C GLY A 48 -15.12 -19.72 -28.83
N ALA A 49 -14.13 -19.79 -29.71
CA ALA A 49 -13.34 -18.64 -30.10
C ALA A 49 -14.19 -17.72 -31.00
N SER A 50 -14.43 -16.50 -30.57
CA SER A 50 -14.73 -15.38 -31.46
C SER A 50 -13.91 -14.18 -31.00
N PRO A 51 -12.84 -13.81 -31.74
CA PRO A 51 -12.10 -12.60 -31.44
C PRO A 51 -12.80 -11.42 -32.12
N THR A 52 -13.24 -10.44 -31.34
CA THR A 52 -13.08 -8.97 -31.55
C THR A 52 -14.09 -8.19 -30.69
N PRO A 53 -13.70 -7.70 -29.49
CA PRO A 53 -14.45 -6.64 -28.79
C PRO A 53 -13.62 -5.36 -28.50
N ALA A 54 -12.32 -5.33 -28.83
CA ALA A 54 -11.44 -4.27 -28.31
C ALA A 54 -11.76 -2.85 -28.82
N VAL A 55 -12.21 -2.69 -30.08
CA VAL A 55 -12.44 -1.37 -30.68
C VAL A 55 -13.76 -0.74 -30.23
N SER A 56 -14.80 -1.54 -30.02
CA SER A 56 -16.10 -1.04 -29.55
C SER A 56 -16.03 -0.51 -28.12
N ASP A 57 -15.24 -1.17 -27.28
CA ASP A 57 -15.10 -0.79 -25.89
C ASP A 57 -14.34 0.54 -25.76
N GLU A 58 -13.27 0.75 -26.51
CA GLU A 58 -12.48 2.00 -26.43
C GLU A 58 -13.29 3.25 -26.82
N VAL A 59 -14.12 3.15 -27.86
CA VAL A 59 -15.02 4.23 -28.27
C VAL A 59 -16.07 4.52 -27.21
N GLU A 60 -16.65 3.48 -26.60
CA GLU A 60 -17.66 3.61 -25.56
C GLU A 60 -17.11 4.28 -24.29
N HIS A 61 -15.92 3.87 -23.84
CA HIS A 61 -15.23 4.48 -22.71
C HIS A 61 -14.86 5.94 -22.99
N SER A 62 -14.43 6.26 -24.22
CA SER A 62 -14.12 7.64 -24.62
C SER A 62 -15.35 8.54 -24.61
N GLN A 63 -16.51 8.04 -25.08
CA GLN A 63 -17.78 8.78 -25.03
C GLN A 63 -18.26 8.99 -23.59
N LYS A 64 -18.17 7.97 -22.74
CA LYS A 64 -18.47 8.10 -21.30
C LYS A 64 -17.56 9.13 -20.63
N PHE A 65 -16.28 9.13 -20.95
CA PHE A 65 -15.32 10.09 -20.43
C PHE A 65 -15.66 11.52 -20.88
N ALA A 66 -15.97 11.74 -22.15
CA ALA A 66 -16.39 13.06 -22.66
C ALA A 66 -17.67 13.57 -21.97
N ARG A 67 -18.63 12.68 -21.71
CA ARG A 67 -19.83 13.00 -20.93
C ARG A 67 -19.46 13.40 -19.50
N TRP A 68 -18.61 12.63 -18.84
CA TRP A 68 -18.13 12.94 -17.50
C TRP A 68 -17.41 14.30 -17.45
N VAL A 69 -16.57 14.64 -18.43
CA VAL A 69 -15.91 15.96 -18.52
C VAL A 69 -16.95 17.08 -18.58
N THR A 70 -18.01 16.91 -19.36
CA THR A 70 -19.08 17.90 -19.50
C THR A 70 -19.85 18.09 -18.18
N GLU A 71 -20.24 16.98 -17.55
CA GLU A 71 -20.95 16.98 -16.27
C GLU A 71 -20.09 17.58 -15.15
N PHE A 72 -18.82 17.15 -15.07
CA PHE A 72 -17.88 17.65 -14.08
C PHE A 72 -17.54 19.12 -14.28
N SER A 73 -17.45 19.61 -15.52
CA SER A 73 -17.28 21.04 -15.81
C SER A 73 -18.41 21.88 -15.24
N THR A 74 -19.65 21.36 -15.24
CA THR A 74 -20.80 22.02 -14.62
C THR A 74 -20.64 22.09 -13.10
N ILE A 75 -20.20 21.00 -12.47
CA ILE A 75 -19.90 20.94 -11.03
C ILE A 75 -18.79 21.93 -10.66
N ALA A 76 -17.69 21.92 -11.42
CA ALA A 76 -16.53 22.77 -11.18
C ALA A 76 -16.88 24.27 -11.33
N ARG A 77 -17.70 24.62 -12.33
CA ARG A 77 -18.22 25.99 -12.49
C ARG A 77 -19.09 26.40 -11.30
N ALA A 78 -19.98 25.51 -10.84
CA ALA A 78 -20.80 25.77 -9.66
C ALA A 78 -19.96 25.92 -8.37
N ALA A 79 -18.77 25.30 -8.33
CA ALA A 79 -17.78 25.47 -7.26
C ALA A 79 -16.91 26.73 -7.41
N GLY A 80 -17.14 27.55 -8.45
CA GLY A 80 -16.44 28.84 -8.65
C GLY A 80 -15.17 28.76 -9.50
N ILE A 81 -14.89 27.64 -10.17
CA ILE A 81 -13.79 27.57 -11.15
C ILE A 81 -14.19 28.34 -12.41
N ASP A 82 -13.33 29.26 -12.84
CA ASP A 82 -13.58 30.08 -14.01
C ASP A 82 -13.43 29.30 -15.33
N GLU A 83 -14.08 29.82 -16.38
CA GLU A 83 -14.12 29.15 -17.68
C GLU A 83 -12.74 29.04 -18.34
N ALA A 84 -11.83 30.00 -18.13
CA ALA A 84 -10.51 29.94 -18.71
C ALA A 84 -9.69 28.80 -18.09
N THR A 85 -9.79 28.61 -16.78
CA THR A 85 -9.19 27.48 -16.07
C THR A 85 -9.76 26.14 -16.56
N LEU A 86 -11.08 26.02 -16.71
CA LEU A 86 -11.71 24.80 -17.22
C LEU A 86 -11.28 24.48 -18.65
N LYS A 87 -11.20 25.50 -19.50
CA LYS A 87 -10.74 25.37 -20.88
C LYS A 87 -9.31 24.83 -20.94
N ILE A 88 -8.39 25.42 -20.16
CA ILE A 88 -6.99 24.95 -20.07
C ILE A 88 -6.94 23.49 -19.61
N ALA A 89 -7.74 23.12 -18.61
CA ALA A 89 -7.74 21.77 -18.05
C ALA A 89 -8.33 20.72 -19.00
N PHE A 90 -9.36 21.05 -19.77
CA PHE A 90 -10.17 20.06 -20.49
C PHE A 90 -10.09 20.09 -22.01
N ASP A 91 -9.53 21.12 -22.66
CA ASP A 91 -9.45 21.18 -24.13
C ASP A 91 -8.75 19.98 -24.79
N ASN A 92 -7.72 19.44 -24.12
CA ASN A 92 -6.92 18.33 -24.64
C ASN A 92 -6.95 17.11 -23.71
N VAL A 93 -7.90 17.07 -22.77
CA VAL A 93 -8.03 15.95 -21.85
C VAL A 93 -8.55 14.72 -22.60
N ARG A 94 -7.95 13.57 -22.32
CA ARG A 94 -8.30 12.31 -22.95
C ARG A 94 -8.20 11.20 -21.93
N LEU A 95 -9.03 10.17 -22.13
CA LEU A 95 -8.96 8.98 -21.32
C LEU A 95 -7.58 8.32 -21.55
N VAL A 96 -6.89 7.98 -20.46
CA VAL A 96 -5.60 7.28 -20.52
C VAL A 96 -5.80 5.87 -19.96
N PRO A 97 -5.94 4.83 -20.80
CA PRO A 97 -6.20 3.46 -20.34
C PRO A 97 -5.20 2.96 -19.30
N ARG A 98 -3.92 3.35 -19.45
CA ARG A 98 -2.85 3.01 -18.50
C ARG A 98 -3.13 3.50 -17.07
N VAL A 99 -3.85 4.60 -16.89
CA VAL A 99 -4.24 5.10 -15.55
C VAL A 99 -5.26 4.17 -14.91
N ILE A 100 -6.23 3.66 -15.69
CA ILE A 100 -7.22 2.68 -15.22
C ILE A 100 -6.53 1.38 -14.83
N GLU A 101 -5.62 0.90 -15.69
CA GLU A 101 -4.83 -0.30 -15.44
C GLU A 101 -3.99 -0.15 -14.16
N SER A 102 -3.25 0.94 -14.03
CA SER A 102 -2.42 1.21 -12.84
C SER A 102 -3.27 1.32 -11.57
N ASN A 103 -4.48 1.89 -11.65
CA ASN A 103 -5.39 1.96 -10.50
C ASN A 103 -5.93 0.58 -10.07
N ARG A 104 -6.07 -0.36 -11.01
CA ARG A 104 -6.49 -1.75 -10.72
C ARG A 104 -5.31 -2.61 -10.23
N ALA A 105 -4.14 -2.40 -10.81
CA ALA A 105 -2.91 -3.10 -10.46
C ALA A 105 -2.21 -2.38 -9.30
N ARG A 106 -2.70 -2.59 -8.09
CA ARG A 106 -2.13 -2.03 -6.85
C ARG A 106 -0.95 -2.88 -6.35
N PRO A 107 0.32 -2.49 -6.61
CA PRO A 107 1.49 -3.28 -6.25
C PRO A 107 1.69 -3.40 -4.72
N GLU A 108 1.07 -2.53 -3.93
CA GLU A 108 1.13 -2.58 -2.47
C GLU A 108 0.54 -3.85 -1.87
N PHE A 109 -0.33 -4.57 -2.60
CA PHE A 109 -0.90 -5.84 -2.14
C PHE A 109 -0.13 -7.07 -2.62
N THR A 110 0.91 -6.90 -3.46
CA THR A 110 1.63 -8.02 -4.08
C THR A 110 3.11 -8.09 -3.71
N ARG A 111 3.69 -7.02 -3.16
CA ARG A 111 5.10 -7.01 -2.72
C ARG A 111 5.26 -7.53 -1.31
N THR A 112 6.30 -8.32 -1.07
CA THR A 112 6.69 -8.68 0.29
C THR A 112 7.33 -7.47 0.99
N VAL A 113 7.33 -7.47 2.33
CA VAL A 113 7.94 -6.39 3.12
C VAL A 113 9.42 -6.21 2.77
N TRP A 114 10.16 -7.30 2.55
CA TRP A 114 11.58 -7.24 2.24
C TRP A 114 11.84 -6.64 0.86
N ASP A 115 11.06 -7.02 -0.15
CA ASP A 115 11.18 -6.43 -1.50
C ASP A 115 10.92 -4.92 -1.49
N TYR A 116 9.98 -4.47 -0.64
CA TYR A 116 9.73 -3.04 -0.45
C TYR A 116 10.92 -2.34 0.20
N LEU A 117 11.47 -2.91 1.28
CA LEU A 117 12.60 -2.33 1.99
C LEU A 117 13.87 -2.25 1.12
N ASP A 118 14.14 -3.25 0.29
CA ASP A 118 15.28 -3.24 -0.63
C ASP A 118 15.22 -2.04 -1.61
N GLY A 119 14.03 -1.69 -2.08
CA GLY A 119 13.83 -0.52 -2.93
C GLY A 119 13.85 0.81 -2.15
N ALA A 120 13.16 0.85 -1.00
CA ALA A 120 13.02 2.03 -0.16
C ALA A 120 14.34 2.44 0.52
N LEU A 121 15.20 1.48 0.85
CA LEU A 121 16.49 1.69 1.52
C LEU A 121 17.69 1.49 0.59
N SER A 122 17.47 1.57 -0.73
CA SER A 122 18.56 1.46 -1.71
C SER A 122 19.63 2.54 -1.50
N THR A 123 20.91 2.15 -1.68
CA THR A 123 22.06 3.07 -1.59
C THR A 123 21.87 4.31 -2.44
N GLN A 124 21.35 4.14 -3.67
CA GLN A 124 21.05 5.27 -4.56
C GLN A 124 20.07 6.29 -3.94
N ARG A 125 19.03 5.82 -3.24
CA ARG A 125 18.06 6.72 -2.59
C ARG A 125 18.69 7.43 -1.39
N ILE A 126 19.48 6.70 -0.60
CA ILE A 126 20.20 7.25 0.55
C ILE A 126 21.16 8.34 0.11
N ASP A 127 22.02 8.07 -0.86
CA ASP A 127 23.02 9.02 -1.35
C ASP A 127 22.34 10.28 -1.92
N ARG A 128 21.29 10.09 -2.73
CA ARG A 128 20.51 11.21 -3.27
C ARG A 128 19.83 12.03 -2.18
N GLY A 129 19.31 11.39 -1.14
CA GLY A 129 18.70 12.05 0.02
C GLY A 129 19.71 12.90 0.78
N GLN A 130 20.92 12.37 1.02
CA GLN A 130 22.02 13.09 1.67
C GLN A 130 22.48 14.29 0.84
N ASP A 131 22.69 14.10 -0.47
CA ASP A 131 23.06 15.18 -1.39
C ASP A 131 22.01 16.30 -1.39
N LYS A 132 20.72 15.94 -1.42
CA LYS A 132 19.62 16.91 -1.41
C LYS A 132 19.50 17.64 -0.08
N LEU A 133 19.68 16.95 1.03
CA LEU A 133 19.73 17.56 2.35
C LEU A 133 20.88 18.56 2.45
N LEU A 134 22.07 18.24 1.93
CA LEU A 134 23.20 19.16 1.93
C LEU A 134 22.93 20.41 1.07
N GLN A 135 22.31 20.23 -0.10
CA GLN A 135 21.97 21.34 -1.00
C GLN A 135 20.91 22.29 -0.42
N LEU A 136 19.95 21.76 0.34
CA LEU A 136 18.77 22.49 0.82
C LEU A 136 18.76 22.65 2.35
N ARG A 137 19.93 22.53 2.98
CA ARG A 137 20.03 22.46 4.44
C ARG A 137 19.37 23.64 5.15
N PRO A 138 19.59 24.91 4.74
CA PRO A 138 18.97 26.06 5.40
C PRO A 138 17.43 26.04 5.33
N GLU A 139 16.86 25.69 4.18
CA GLU A 139 15.42 25.63 3.97
C GLU A 139 14.80 24.48 4.76
N VAL A 140 15.41 23.29 4.68
CA VAL A 140 14.95 22.10 5.39
C VAL A 140 14.98 22.33 6.90
N ASP A 141 16.07 22.87 7.44
CA ASP A 141 16.17 23.15 8.88
C ASP A 141 15.15 24.22 9.31
N THR A 142 14.88 25.22 8.47
CA THR A 142 13.85 26.24 8.74
C THR A 142 12.45 25.62 8.81
N ILE A 143 12.11 24.75 7.87
CA ILE A 143 10.81 24.05 7.82
C ILE A 143 10.69 23.08 9.00
N ALA A 144 11.73 22.27 9.23
CA ALA A 144 11.81 21.34 10.34
C ALA A 144 11.57 22.04 11.69
N ALA A 145 12.24 23.17 11.92
CA ALA A 145 12.06 23.97 13.13
C ALA A 145 10.66 24.58 13.23
N ARG A 146 10.11 25.11 12.13
CA ARG A 146 8.77 25.72 12.12
C ARG A 146 7.67 24.73 12.50
N TYR A 147 7.77 23.49 12.00
CA TYR A 147 6.74 22.47 12.20
C TYR A 147 7.08 21.44 13.29
N GLY A 148 8.25 21.54 13.92
CA GLY A 148 8.66 20.63 14.99
C GLY A 148 8.92 19.19 14.52
N VAL A 149 9.37 19.01 13.27
CA VAL A 149 9.65 17.70 12.67
C VAL A 149 11.15 17.53 12.51
N PRO A 150 11.75 16.38 12.84
CA PRO A 150 13.17 16.13 12.58
C PRO A 150 13.50 16.25 11.09
N THR A 151 14.62 16.90 10.77
CA THR A 151 15.12 17.11 9.41
C THR A 151 15.19 15.80 8.62
N GLU A 152 15.64 14.71 9.25
CA GLU A 152 15.78 13.40 8.64
C GLU A 152 14.42 12.79 8.25
N VAL A 153 13.39 13.00 9.07
CA VAL A 153 12.03 12.51 8.79
C VAL A 153 11.43 13.26 7.61
N LEU A 154 11.59 14.59 7.58
CA LEU A 154 11.12 15.41 6.46
C LEU A 154 11.76 14.98 5.14
N VAL A 155 13.08 14.78 5.14
CA VAL A 155 13.82 14.34 3.94
C VAL A 155 13.50 12.89 3.58
N ALA A 156 13.28 12.00 4.55
CA ALA A 156 12.91 10.61 4.28
C ALA A 156 11.53 10.51 3.62
N ILE A 157 10.54 11.27 4.08
CA ILE A 157 9.22 11.32 3.45
C ILE A 157 9.35 11.85 2.01
N TRP A 158 10.04 12.97 1.83
CA TRP A 158 10.26 13.49 0.48
C TRP A 158 11.05 12.53 -0.40
N GLY A 159 12.00 11.79 0.17
CA GLY A 159 12.77 10.79 -0.53
C GLY A 159 11.96 9.59 -0.97
N MET A 160 10.78 9.32 -0.37
CA MET A 160 9.89 8.21 -0.75
C MET A 160 8.94 8.56 -1.91
N GLU A 161 8.53 9.82 -2.00
CA GLU A 161 7.68 10.39 -3.06
C GLU A 161 8.47 10.73 -4.35
#